data_AF-A0A3P7J7X4-F1
#
_entry.id   AF-A0A3P7J7X4-F1
#
_cell.length_a   1.000
_cell.length_b   1.000
_cell.length_c   1.000
_cell.angle_alpha   90.00
_cell.angle_beta   90.00
_cell.angle_gamma   90.00
#
_symmetry.space_group_name_H-M   'P 1'
#
loop_
_entity.id
_entity.type
_entity.pdbx_description
1 polymer ?
#
loop_
_entity_poly.entity_id
_entity_poly.type
_entity_poly.pdbx_seq_one_letter_code
_entity_poly.pdbx_strand_id
1 'polypeptide(L)'
;MAWYAIQNDRDRIGPTKKAKISSGSDEDQAITPHRMHDQEIVEQLTQVEGLCQELRRCVIRDVSTVQQALSSPCLLFETPELTIDPSTVFKELYPASMNDIRMWNIREMRICIEWGKTFDAYQRLSHFDQVGISVILQFAMIISSCHLGRA
;
A
#
# COMPACT_ATOMS: atom_id res chain seq x y z
N MET A 1 45.76 -10.23 9.28
CA MET A 1 46.08 -8.89 8.73
C MET A 1 45.00 -8.37 7.77
N ALA A 2 43.71 -8.45 8.13
CA ALA A 2 42.61 -7.84 7.34
C ALA A 2 41.86 -6.76 8.13
N TRP A 3 41.94 -6.78 9.46
CA TRP A 3 41.25 -5.82 10.33
C TRP A 3 41.91 -4.44 10.40
N TYR A 4 43.22 -4.33 10.09
CA TYR A 4 43.93 -3.04 10.09
C TYR A 4 43.60 -2.17 8.86
N ALA A 5 43.12 -2.78 7.76
CA ALA A 5 42.78 -2.05 6.54
C ALA A 5 41.40 -1.37 6.63
N ILE A 6 40.47 -1.93 7.42
CA ILE A 6 39.09 -1.40 7.54
C ILE A 6 39.04 -0.19 8.47
N GLN A 7 39.89 -0.14 9.51
CA GLN A 7 39.93 1.03 10.41
C GLN A 7 40.56 2.26 9.76
N ASN A 8 41.45 2.07 8.78
CA ASN A 8 42.18 3.17 8.14
C ASN A 8 41.34 3.96 7.12
N ASP A 9 40.15 3.47 6.75
CA ASP A 9 39.24 4.17 5.83
C ASP A 9 38.28 5.13 6.56
N ARG A 10 38.09 4.95 7.88
CA ARG A 10 37.22 5.81 8.70
C ARG A 10 37.81 7.21 8.94
N ASP A 11 39.12 7.36 8.83
CA ASP A 11 39.83 8.61 9.15
C ASP A 11 40.09 9.50 7.91
N ARG A 12 39.61 9.09 6.71
CA ARG A 12 39.79 9.84 5.47
C ARG A 12 38.68 10.86 5.15
N ILE A 13 37.60 10.87 5.93
CA ILE A 13 36.58 11.93 5.83
C ILE A 13 37.07 13.11 6.67
N GLY A 14 37.81 14.02 6.02
CA GLY A 14 38.17 15.32 6.59
C GLY A 14 36.93 16.11 7.00
N PRO A 15 37.09 17.18 7.81
CA PRO A 15 35.97 17.89 8.42
C PRO A 15 35.06 18.48 7.34
N THR A 16 33.90 17.85 7.12
CA THR A 16 32.81 18.45 6.36
C THR A 16 32.33 19.66 7.16
N LYS A 17 32.47 20.84 6.54
CA LYS A 17 32.00 22.12 7.08
C LYS A 17 30.58 21.92 7.63
N LYS A 18 30.38 22.21 8.92
CA LYS A 18 29.05 22.29 9.51
C LYS A 18 28.27 23.32 8.68
N ALA A 19 27.36 22.84 7.84
CA ALA A 19 26.32 23.69 7.29
C ALA A 19 25.53 24.22 8.48
N LYS A 20 25.71 25.50 8.75
CA LYS A 20 25.00 26.25 9.76
C LYS A 20 23.52 26.10 9.44
N ILE A 21 22.81 25.32 10.25
CA ILE A 21 21.36 25.30 10.27
C ILE A 21 20.96 26.69 10.80
N SER A 22 20.86 27.63 9.88
CA SER A 22 20.24 28.91 10.14
C SER A 22 18.77 28.61 10.35
N SER A 23 18.35 28.68 11.60
CA SER A 23 16.96 28.73 12.02
C SER A 23 16.32 29.96 11.37
N GLY A 24 15.87 29.81 10.13
CA GLY A 24 15.12 30.80 9.37
C GLY A 24 13.67 30.35 9.36
N SER A 25 12.80 31.19 9.90
CA SER A 25 11.35 31.03 9.95
C SER A 25 10.80 30.68 8.56
N ASP A 26 10.23 29.49 8.42
CA ASP A 26 9.72 28.93 7.16
C ASP A 26 8.24 29.32 6.97
N GLU A 27 7.91 30.61 7.14
CA GLU A 27 6.54 31.13 7.01
C GLU A 27 6.17 31.53 5.57
N ASP A 28 6.93 31.15 4.56
CA ASP A 28 6.64 31.54 3.16
C ASP A 28 7.07 30.47 2.15
N GLN A 29 6.65 29.22 2.38
CA GLN A 29 6.70 28.21 1.32
C GLN A 29 5.64 28.52 0.27
N ALA A 30 5.97 29.41 -0.67
CA ALA A 30 5.17 29.69 -1.85
C ALA A 30 4.71 28.37 -2.50
N ILE A 31 3.40 28.20 -2.59
CA ILE A 31 2.75 27.04 -3.20
C ILE A 31 3.13 27.04 -4.69
N THR A 32 4.08 26.20 -5.07
CA THR A 32 4.43 26.01 -6.48
C THR A 32 3.42 25.06 -7.14
N PRO A 33 3.07 25.24 -8.43
CA PRO A 33 2.10 24.39 -9.12
C PRO A 33 2.39 22.88 -9.04
N HIS A 34 3.69 22.52 -9.03
CA HIS A 34 4.12 21.13 -8.85
C HIS A 34 3.76 20.56 -7.48
N ARG A 35 3.91 21.33 -6.40
CA ARG A 35 3.53 20.90 -5.05
C ARG A 35 2.02 20.75 -4.89
N MET A 36 1.23 21.57 -5.60
CA MET A 36 -0.22 21.41 -5.63
C MET A 36 -0.63 20.09 -6.29
N HIS A 37 0.00 19.75 -7.41
CA HIS A 37 -0.27 18.49 -8.10
C HIS A 37 0.12 17.26 -7.27
N ASP A 38 1.28 17.29 -6.61
CA ASP A 38 1.70 16.21 -5.71
C ASP A 38 0.72 16.06 -4.54
N GLN A 39 0.23 17.18 -4.00
CA GLN A 39 -0.76 17.18 -2.93
C GLN A 39 -2.10 16.57 -3.38
N GLU A 40 -2.58 16.91 -4.57
CA GLU A 40 -3.79 16.31 -5.16
C GLU A 40 -3.64 14.79 -5.34
N ILE A 41 -2.48 14.33 -5.80
CA ILE A 41 -2.18 12.90 -5.94
C ILE A 41 -2.24 12.21 -4.57
N VAL A 42 -1.60 12.79 -3.55
CA VAL A 42 -1.59 12.22 -2.20
C VAL A 42 -3.01 12.15 -1.62
N GLU A 43 -3.83 13.18 -1.84
CA GLU A 43 -5.23 13.21 -1.38
C GLU A 43 -6.06 12.12 -2.08
N GLN A 44 -5.91 11.97 -3.39
CA GLN A 44 -6.56 10.89 -4.15
C GLN A 44 -6.13 9.51 -3.66
N LEU A 45 -4.82 9.29 -3.45
CA LEU A 45 -4.30 8.02 -2.93
C LEU A 45 -4.84 7.72 -1.53
N THR A 46 -4.91 8.73 -0.67
CA THR A 46 -5.47 8.61 0.69
C THR A 46 -6.95 8.25 0.65
N GLN A 47 -7.72 8.87 -0.24
CA GLN A 47 -9.13 8.54 -0.43
C GLN A 47 -9.31 7.10 -0.89
N VAL A 48 -8.55 6.67 -1.89
CA VAL A 48 -8.60 5.29 -2.41
C VAL A 48 -8.19 4.28 -1.33
N GLU A 49 -7.16 4.57 -0.53
CA GLU A 49 -6.77 3.72 0.60
C GLU A 49 -7.92 3.60 1.62
N GLY A 50 -8.61 4.71 1.92
CA GLY A 50 -9.81 4.71 2.76
C GLY A 50 -10.90 3.76 2.26
N LEU A 51 -11.22 3.82 0.96
CA LEU A 51 -12.17 2.89 0.33
C LEU A 51 -11.72 1.43 0.42
N CYS A 52 -10.42 1.16 0.27
CA CYS A 52 -9.89 -0.19 0.47
C CYS A 52 -10.06 -0.68 1.90
N GLN A 53 -9.89 0.18 2.91
CA GLN A 53 -10.13 -0.16 4.32
C GLN A 53 -11.59 -0.46 4.59
N GLU A 54 -12.51 0.25 3.97
CA GLU A 54 -13.94 -0.05 4.06
C GLU A 54 -14.26 -1.38 3.37
N LEU A 55 -13.78 -1.58 2.14
CA LEU A 55 -13.99 -2.82 1.38
C LEU A 55 -13.46 -4.06 2.12
N ARG A 56 -12.35 -3.94 2.86
CA ARG A 56 -11.80 -5.00 3.74
C ARG A 56 -12.80 -5.53 4.76
N ARG A 57 -13.81 -4.75 5.12
CA ARG A 57 -14.84 -5.12 6.09
C ARG A 57 -16.15 -5.57 5.43
N CYS A 58 -16.29 -5.35 4.13
CA CYS A 58 -17.50 -5.67 3.38
C CYS A 58 -17.46 -7.10 2.81
N VAL A 59 -18.62 -7.62 2.45
CA VAL A 59 -18.76 -8.85 1.67
C VAL A 59 -18.26 -8.56 0.26
N ILE A 60 -17.18 -9.25 -0.12
CA ILE A 60 -16.63 -9.17 -1.48
C ILE A 60 -17.18 -10.37 -2.25
N ARG A 61 -17.87 -10.11 -3.36
CA ARG A 61 -18.48 -11.17 -4.17
C ARG A 61 -17.41 -12.13 -4.67
N ASP A 62 -17.66 -13.42 -4.47
CA ASP A 62 -16.79 -14.48 -4.97
C ASP A 62 -16.69 -14.41 -6.49
N VAL A 63 -15.48 -14.60 -6.98
CA VAL A 63 -15.20 -14.81 -8.41
C VAL A 63 -14.47 -16.12 -8.56
N SER A 64 -14.73 -16.84 -9.65
CA SER A 64 -14.10 -18.14 -9.88
C SER A 64 -12.67 -18.01 -10.39
N THR A 65 -12.29 -16.85 -10.97
CA THR A 65 -10.93 -16.62 -11.49
C THR A 65 -10.45 -15.18 -11.27
N VAL A 66 -9.12 -15.02 -11.25
CA VAL A 66 -8.47 -13.70 -11.19
C VAL A 66 -8.82 -12.86 -12.42
N GLN A 67 -8.98 -13.49 -13.59
CA GLN A 67 -9.38 -12.78 -14.81
C GLN A 67 -10.78 -12.14 -14.68
N GLN A 68 -11.72 -12.83 -14.05
CA GLN A 68 -13.03 -12.25 -13.74
C GLN A 68 -12.92 -11.07 -12.78
N ALA A 69 -12.04 -11.16 -11.77
CA ALA A 69 -11.77 -10.02 -10.90
C ALA A 69 -11.29 -8.82 -11.72
N LEU A 70 -10.29 -9.00 -12.59
CA LEU A 70 -9.70 -7.91 -13.41
C LEU A 70 -10.71 -7.27 -14.37
N SER A 71 -11.56 -8.07 -15.03
CA SER A 71 -12.50 -7.57 -16.04
C SER A 71 -13.81 -7.02 -15.46
N SER A 72 -14.10 -7.26 -14.17
CA SER A 72 -15.29 -6.71 -13.51
C SER A 72 -15.14 -5.22 -13.18
N PRO A 73 -16.24 -4.46 -13.08
CA PRO A 73 -16.21 -3.07 -12.59
C PRO A 73 -15.47 -2.95 -11.25
N CYS A 74 -14.90 -1.77 -10.99
CA CYS A 74 -14.16 -1.52 -9.75
C CYS A 74 -15.14 -1.47 -8.57
N LEU A 75 -14.96 -2.38 -7.62
CA LEU A 75 -15.87 -2.53 -6.49
C LEU A 75 -15.72 -1.41 -5.44
N LEU A 76 -14.60 -0.68 -5.43
CA LEU A 76 -14.34 0.38 -4.46
C LEU A 76 -15.38 1.49 -4.50
N PHE A 77 -15.94 1.78 -5.68
CA PHE A 77 -16.96 2.82 -5.86
C PHE A 77 -18.36 2.36 -5.43
N GLU A 78 -18.56 1.07 -5.20
CA GLU A 78 -19.81 0.48 -4.70
C GLU A 78 -19.76 0.21 -3.19
N THR A 79 -18.61 0.43 -2.53
CA THR A 79 -18.38 0.10 -1.11
C THR A 79 -19.48 0.57 -0.15
N PRO A 80 -20.05 1.80 -0.27
CA PRO A 80 -21.11 2.26 0.62
C PRO A 80 -22.40 1.41 0.59
N GLU A 81 -22.63 0.69 -0.51
CA GLU A 81 -23.82 -0.15 -0.71
C GLU A 81 -23.58 -1.60 -0.28
N LEU A 82 -22.34 -1.97 0.05
CA LEU A 82 -21.97 -3.32 0.42
C LEU A 82 -22.26 -3.60 1.90
N THR A 83 -22.77 -4.80 2.16
CA THR A 83 -22.98 -5.30 3.52
C THR A 83 -21.66 -5.62 4.20
N ILE A 84 -21.53 -5.35 5.50
CA ILE A 84 -20.39 -5.77 6.33
C ILE A 84 -20.35 -7.31 6.39
N ASP A 85 -19.16 -7.88 6.21
CA ASP A 85 -18.91 -9.32 6.34
C ASP A 85 -18.70 -9.68 7.83
N PRO A 86 -19.59 -10.50 8.42
CA PRO A 86 -19.48 -10.90 9.82
C PRO A 86 -18.19 -11.67 10.16
N SER A 87 -17.50 -12.24 9.16
CA SER A 87 -16.23 -12.95 9.35
C SER A 87 -15.04 -12.00 9.56
N THR A 88 -15.18 -10.73 9.19
CA THR A 88 -14.14 -9.69 9.35
C THR A 88 -14.29 -8.91 10.65
N VAL A 89 -15.39 -9.13 11.38
CA VAL A 89 -15.65 -8.49 12.67
C VAL A 89 -14.84 -9.19 13.75
N PHE A 90 -14.06 -8.41 14.51
CA PHE A 90 -13.31 -8.92 15.65
C PHE A 90 -14.26 -9.60 16.65
N LYS A 91 -13.90 -10.81 17.10
CA LYS A 91 -14.64 -11.57 18.12
C LYS A 91 -13.74 -11.79 19.33
N GLU A 92 -12.67 -12.56 19.13
CA GLU A 92 -11.67 -12.88 20.13
C GLU A 92 -10.38 -13.29 19.45
N LEU A 93 -9.26 -13.27 20.17
CA LEU A 93 -7.97 -13.71 19.66
C LEU A 93 -7.87 -15.24 19.69
N TYR A 94 -7.51 -15.84 18.56
CA TYR A 94 -7.25 -17.27 18.45
C TYR A 94 -6.08 -17.53 17.49
N PRO A 95 -5.39 -18.68 17.59
CA PRO A 95 -4.35 -19.06 16.63
C PRO A 95 -4.97 -19.20 15.23
N ALA A 96 -4.46 -18.43 14.26
CA ALA A 96 -4.97 -18.45 12.90
C ALA A 96 -4.80 -19.84 12.25
N SER A 97 -5.89 -20.37 11.69
CA SER A 97 -5.86 -21.61 10.92
C SER A 97 -5.42 -21.36 9.47
N MET A 98 -5.06 -22.43 8.76
CA MET A 98 -4.80 -22.36 7.32
C MET A 98 -6.01 -21.86 6.51
N ASN A 99 -7.23 -22.05 7.02
CA ASN A 99 -8.42 -21.53 6.37
C ASN A 99 -8.52 -20.01 6.51
N ASP A 100 -8.19 -19.47 7.69
CA ASP A 100 -8.18 -18.02 7.93
C ASP A 100 -7.11 -17.35 7.07
N ILE A 101 -5.91 -17.94 7.02
CA ILE A 101 -4.81 -17.47 6.15
C ILE A 101 -5.26 -17.46 4.69
N ARG A 102 -5.90 -18.53 4.21
CA ARG A 102 -6.40 -18.61 2.83
C ARG A 102 -7.45 -17.53 2.55
N MET A 103 -8.42 -17.38 3.44
CA MET A 103 -9.50 -16.39 3.31
C MET A 103 -8.92 -14.98 3.20
N TRP A 104 -8.03 -14.60 4.12
CA TRP A 104 -7.39 -13.29 4.12
C TRP A 104 -6.49 -13.09 2.89
N ASN A 105 -5.75 -14.11 2.45
CA ASN A 105 -4.95 -14.01 1.23
C ASN A 105 -5.81 -13.80 -0.03
N ILE A 106 -6.94 -14.49 -0.16
CA ILE A 106 -7.83 -14.28 -1.32
C ILE A 106 -8.44 -12.88 -1.25
N ARG A 107 -8.90 -12.47 -0.06
CA ARG A 107 -9.49 -11.16 0.20
C ARG A 107 -8.52 -10.02 -0.11
N GLU A 108 -7.30 -10.05 0.44
CA GLU A 108 -6.29 -9.01 0.17
C GLU A 108 -5.86 -8.98 -1.29
N MET A 109 -5.72 -10.14 -1.95
CA MET A 109 -5.44 -10.17 -3.39
C MET A 109 -6.54 -9.44 -4.18
N ARG A 110 -7.81 -9.68 -3.81
CA ARG A 110 -8.93 -9.01 -4.45
C ARG A 110 -8.89 -7.50 -4.22
N ILE A 111 -8.58 -7.05 -3.01
CA ILE A 111 -8.43 -5.62 -2.71
C ILE A 111 -7.28 -4.99 -3.49
N CYS A 112 -6.14 -5.69 -3.66
CA CYS A 112 -5.03 -5.22 -4.50
C CYS A 112 -5.47 -4.98 -5.96
N ILE A 113 -6.30 -5.87 -6.48
CA ILE A 113 -6.86 -5.75 -7.83
C ILE A 113 -7.80 -4.54 -7.90
N GLU A 114 -8.72 -4.40 -6.95
CA GLU A 114 -9.65 -3.27 -6.95
C GLU A 114 -8.93 -1.93 -6.78
N TRP A 115 -7.88 -1.87 -5.95
CA TRP A 115 -6.97 -0.72 -5.84
C TRP A 115 -6.25 -0.44 -7.17
N GLY A 116 -5.69 -1.46 -7.82
CA GLY A 116 -5.03 -1.30 -9.11
C GLY A 116 -5.95 -0.72 -10.18
N LYS A 117 -7.22 -1.13 -10.20
CA LYS A 117 -8.22 -0.60 -11.15
C LYS A 117 -8.47 0.89 -11.01
N THR A 118 -8.14 1.55 -9.90
CA THR A 118 -8.32 3.01 -9.79
C THR A 118 -7.33 3.79 -10.65
N PHE A 119 -6.30 3.13 -11.21
CA PHE A 119 -5.29 3.75 -12.05
C PHE A 119 -5.48 3.39 -13.51
N ASP A 120 -5.69 4.39 -14.36
CA ASP A 120 -5.82 4.18 -15.81
C ASP A 120 -4.61 3.49 -16.43
N ALA A 121 -3.41 3.78 -15.91
CA ALA A 121 -2.18 3.15 -16.38
C ALA A 121 -2.19 1.63 -16.13
N TYR A 122 -2.68 1.19 -14.97
CA TYR A 122 -2.80 -0.22 -14.63
C TYR A 122 -3.82 -0.92 -15.53
N GLN A 123 -4.98 -0.31 -15.76
CA GLN A 123 -6.03 -0.87 -16.61
C GLN A 123 -5.58 -1.08 -18.08
N ARG A 124 -4.61 -0.29 -18.56
CA ARG A 124 -4.04 -0.43 -19.92
C ARG A 124 -3.00 -1.55 -20.05
N LEU A 125 -2.53 -2.12 -18.94
CA LEU A 125 -1.56 -3.21 -18.97
C LEU A 125 -2.21 -4.53 -19.42
N SER A 126 -1.39 -5.50 -19.83
CA SER A 126 -1.87 -6.85 -20.08
C SER A 126 -2.40 -7.47 -18.78
N HIS A 127 -3.38 -8.38 -18.86
CA HIS A 127 -3.84 -9.09 -17.66
C HIS A 127 -2.71 -9.83 -16.94
N PHE A 128 -1.70 -10.31 -17.67
CA PHE A 128 -0.54 -10.96 -17.06
C PHE A 128 0.25 -10.00 -16.16
N ASP A 129 0.53 -8.79 -16.64
CA ASP A 129 1.24 -7.76 -15.88
C ASP A 129 0.39 -7.25 -14.71
N GLN A 130 -0.92 -7.08 -14.94
CA GLN A 130 -1.87 -6.69 -13.88
C GLN A 130 -1.85 -7.68 -12.71
N VAL A 131 -1.88 -8.99 -13.00
CA VAL A 131 -1.75 -10.04 -11.97
C VAL A 131 -0.39 -9.96 -11.28
N GLY A 132 0.70 -9.85 -12.05
CA GLY A 132 2.05 -9.76 -11.49
C GLY A 132 2.20 -8.60 -10.50
N ILE A 133 1.70 -7.42 -10.87
CA ILE A 133 1.71 -6.23 -10.01
C ILE A 133 0.84 -6.46 -8.77
N SER A 134 -0.38 -7.00 -8.90
CA SER A 134 -1.25 -7.27 -7.76
C SER A 134 -0.63 -8.23 -6.75
N VAL A 135 0.09 -9.25 -7.22
CA VAL A 135 0.82 -10.18 -6.35
C VAL A 135 1.93 -9.47 -5.58
N ILE A 136 2.73 -8.63 -6.25
CA ILE A 136 3.80 -7.87 -5.62
C ILE A 136 3.23 -6.90 -4.56
N LEU A 137 2.14 -6.21 -4.89
CA LEU A 137 1.45 -5.29 -3.98
C LEU A 137 0.92 -6.02 -2.75
N GLN A 138 0.33 -7.19 -2.92
CA GLN A 138 -0.14 -8.00 -1.80
C GLN A 138 0.99 -8.32 -0.83
N PHE A 139 2.11 -8.82 -1.33
CA PHE A 139 3.26 -9.13 -0.47
C PHE A 139 3.79 -7.90 0.26
N ALA A 140 3.91 -6.76 -0.44
CA ALA A 140 4.35 -5.51 0.15
C ALA A 140 3.40 -5.04 1.27
N MET A 141 2.08 -5.12 1.07
CA MET A 141 1.09 -4.72 2.07
C MET A 141 1.07 -5.63 3.29
N ILE A 142 1.23 -6.94 3.10
CA ILE A 142 1.34 -7.89 4.23
C ILE A 142 2.58 -7.56 5.07
N ILE A 143 3.74 -7.38 4.42
CA ILE A 143 5.00 -7.03 5.12
C ILE A 143 4.86 -5.70 5.86
N SER A 144 4.26 -4.69 5.22
CA SER A 144 4.01 -3.38 5.81
C SER A 144 3.13 -3.49 7.06
N SER A 145 2.05 -4.27 6.99
CA SER A 145 1.14 -4.51 8.12
C SER A 145 1.84 -5.22 9.28
N CYS A 146 2.70 -6.20 8.98
CA CYS A 146 3.51 -6.88 9.98
C CYS A 146 4.58 -5.97 10.63
N HIS A 147 5.18 -5.04 9.88
CA HIS A 147 6.17 -4.09 10.41
C HIS A 147 5.53 -2.94 11.20
N LEU A 148 4.33 -2.48 10.83
CA LEU A 148 3.62 -1.38 11.48
C LEU A 148 2.79 -1.81 12.70
N GLY A 149 2.76 -3.11 13.03
CA GLY A 149 1.98 -3.62 14.16
C GLY A 149 0.47 -3.39 14.02
N ARG A 150 -0.01 -3.20 12.79
CA ARG A 150 -1.44 -3.09 12.48
C ARG A 150 -1.95 -4.49 12.13
N ALA A 151 -2.26 -5.26 13.16
CA ALA A 151 -3.01 -6.51 13.08
C ALA A 151 -4.18 -6.44 14.06
#